data_AF-A0A9X1WIL3-F1
#
_entry.id   AF-A0A9X1WIL3-F1
#
_cell.length_a   1.000
_cell.length_b   1.000
_cell.length_c   1.000
_cell.angle_alpha   90.00
_cell.angle_beta   90.00
_cell.angle_gamma   90.00
#
_symmetry.space_group_name_H-M   'P 1'
#
loop_
_entity.id
_entity.type
_entity.pdbx_description
1 polymer ?
#
loop_
_entity_poly.entity_id
_entity_poly.type
_entity_poly.pdbx_seq_one_letter_code
_entity_poly.pdbx_strand_id
1 'polypeptide(L)'
;MQPQSLRVRVVQVVFLVLAVVATLCLAWWQWGRWSSGDGSYQNLGYALQWPIFGLFFIFAYRRYMEYERERAAGATAPAAPEPSSDAAPREIPDDILPTRDTHAAAREYFEDDRRRQARRSAGHSKNDNTARTD
;
A
#
# COMPACT_ATOMS: atom_id res chain seq x y z
N MET A 1 -10.49 -13.67 33.18
CA MET A 1 -11.09 -12.43 32.63
C MET A 1 -10.51 -11.25 33.40
N GLN A 2 -9.53 -10.55 32.82
CA GLN A 2 -9.01 -9.32 33.43
C GLN A 2 -10.08 -8.23 33.25
N PRO A 3 -10.56 -7.56 34.31
CA PRO A 3 -11.51 -6.47 34.16
C PRO A 3 -10.80 -5.34 33.40
N GLN A 4 -11.19 -5.12 32.14
CA GLN A 4 -10.74 -3.95 31.38
C GLN A 4 -11.07 -2.71 32.23
N SER A 5 -10.03 -2.02 32.69
CA SER A 5 -10.24 -0.89 33.59
C SER A 5 -11.11 0.14 32.87
N LEU A 6 -12.18 0.61 33.52
CA LEU A 6 -13.11 1.61 32.96
C LEU A 6 -12.35 2.82 32.36
N ARG A 7 -11.17 3.11 32.91
CA ARG A 7 -10.22 4.12 32.42
C ARG A 7 -9.87 3.93 30.94
N VAL A 8 -9.56 2.71 30.49
CA VAL A 8 -9.20 2.44 29.09
C VAL A 8 -10.37 2.74 28.15
N ARG A 9 -11.58 2.33 28.52
CA ARG A 9 -12.79 2.62 27.73
C ARG A 9 -13.05 4.12 27.65
N VAL A 10 -12.91 4.84 28.77
CA VAL A 10 -13.07 6.30 28.79
C VAL A 10 -12.02 6.98 27.91
N VAL A 11 -10.76 6.57 27.98
CA VAL A 11 -9.69 7.12 27.13
C VAL A 11 -9.98 6.88 25.64
N GLN A 12 -10.44 5.68 25.26
CA GLN A 12 -10.83 5.38 23.89
C GLN A 12 -11.99 6.27 23.40
N VAL A 13 -13.03 6.44 24.22
CA VAL A 13 -14.17 7.32 23.89
C VAL A 13 -13.72 8.77 23.75
N VAL A 14 -12.92 9.28 24.68
CA VAL A 14 -12.41 10.65 24.64
C VAL A 14 -11.55 10.86 23.39
N PHE A 15 -10.65 9.92 23.09
CA PHE A 15 -9.82 9.98 21.89
C PHE A 15 -10.67 9.97 20.61
N LEU A 16 -11.70 9.13 20.55
CA LEU A 16 -12.65 9.09 19.44
C LEU A 16 -13.37 10.43 19.26
N VAL A 17 -13.93 10.97 20.35
CA VAL A 17 -14.64 12.26 20.31
C VAL A 17 -13.71 13.38 19.84
N LEU A 18 -12.47 13.41 20.34
CA LEU A 18 -11.46 14.37 19.89
C LEU A 18 -11.13 14.21 18.40
N ALA A 19 -10.99 12.98 17.91
CA ALA A 19 -10.74 12.72 16.49
C ALA A 19 -11.91 13.20 15.61
N VAL A 20 -13.16 12.93 16.02
CA VAL A 20 -14.35 13.39 15.29
C VAL A 20 -14.41 14.92 15.27
N VAL A 21 -14.25 15.57 16.42
CA VAL A 21 -14.25 17.04 16.51
C VAL A 21 -13.13 17.63 15.65
N ALA A 22 -11.93 17.06 15.68
CA ALA A 22 -10.83 17.49 14.83
C ALA A 22 -11.20 17.41 13.33
N THR A 23 -11.79 16.29 12.87
CA THR A 23 -12.22 16.15 11.47
C THR A 23 -13.30 17.17 11.08
N LEU A 24 -14.23 17.49 11.99
CA LEU A 24 -15.26 18.51 11.76
C LEU A 24 -14.69 19.93 11.75
N CYS A 25 -13.73 20.24 12.63
CA CYS A 25 -13.01 21.52 12.61
C CYS A 25 -12.22 21.70 11.32
N LEU A 26 -11.57 20.64 10.82
CA LEU A 26 -10.89 20.65 9.53
C LEU A 26 -11.87 20.87 8.37
N ALA A 27 -13.02 20.21 8.40
CA ALA A 27 -14.10 20.40 7.43
C ALA A 27 -14.60 21.85 7.41
N TRP A 28 -14.86 22.41 8.60
CA TRP A 28 -15.30 23.79 8.78
C TRP A 28 -14.25 24.79 8.27
N TRP A 29 -12.98 24.54 8.57
CA TRP A 29 -11.89 25.36 8.07
C TRP A 29 -11.79 25.30 6.54
N GLN A 30 -11.96 24.12 5.94
CA GLN A 30 -11.96 23.99 4.49
C GLN A 30 -13.15 24.68 3.83
N TRP A 31 -14.32 24.65 4.47
CA TRP A 31 -15.48 25.40 4.01
C TRP A 31 -15.22 26.90 3.95
N GLY A 32 -14.66 27.47 5.03
CA GLY A 32 -14.28 28.89 5.07
C GLY A 32 -13.12 29.25 4.12
N ARG A 33 -12.26 28.29 3.77
CA ARG A 33 -11.20 28.48 2.79
C ARG A 33 -11.76 28.60 1.37
N TRP A 34 -12.71 27.74 1.01
CA TRP A 34 -13.36 27.70 -0.30
C TRP A 34 -14.20 28.97 -0.59
N SER A 35 -14.79 29.58 0.44
CA SER A 35 -15.54 30.82 0.28
C SER A 35 -14.67 32.05 -0.03
N SER A 36 -13.35 31.97 0.17
CA SER A 36 -12.44 33.12 0.10
C SER A 36 -11.59 33.20 -1.18
N GLY A 37 -11.59 32.18 -2.04
CA GLY A 37 -10.82 32.23 -3.27
C GLY A 37 -10.76 30.88 -3.99
N ASP A 38 -11.34 30.85 -5.18
CA ASP A 38 -11.33 29.74 -6.14
C ASP A 38 -12.26 28.55 -5.78
N GLY A 39 -13.49 28.66 -6.29
CA GLY A 39 -14.62 27.77 -6.03
C GLY A 39 -14.56 26.43 -6.76
N SER A 40 -13.44 25.70 -6.69
CA SER A 40 -13.33 24.37 -7.32
C SER A 40 -14.08 23.30 -6.51
N TYR A 41 -14.93 22.51 -7.16
CA TYR A 41 -15.67 21.38 -6.58
C TYR A 41 -14.76 20.32 -5.91
N GLN A 42 -13.46 20.29 -6.24
CA GLN A 42 -12.49 19.38 -5.61
C GLN A 42 -12.27 19.71 -4.12
N ASN A 43 -12.21 20.99 -3.74
CA ASN A 43 -12.09 21.41 -2.34
C ASN A 43 -13.35 21.11 -1.52
N LEU A 44 -14.53 21.16 -2.17
CA LEU A 44 -15.80 20.76 -1.56
C LEU A 44 -15.79 19.27 -1.22
N GLY A 45 -15.23 18.45 -2.12
CA GLY A 45 -15.01 17.02 -1.89
C GLY A 45 -14.20 16.77 -0.62
N TYR A 46 -13.11 17.52 -0.42
CA TYR A 46 -12.31 17.42 0.80
C TYR A 46 -13.09 17.89 2.04
N ALA A 47 -13.82 19.00 1.96
CA ALA A 47 -14.66 19.48 3.05
C ALA A 47 -15.73 18.44 3.47
N LEU A 48 -16.27 17.65 2.54
CA LEU A 48 -17.23 16.57 2.81
C LEU A 48 -16.56 15.24 3.20
N GLN A 49 -15.35 14.98 2.71
CA GLN A 49 -14.56 13.79 3.02
C GLN A 49 -14.18 13.76 4.51
N TRP A 50 -13.83 14.90 5.09
CA TRP A 50 -13.47 14.98 6.52
C TRP A 50 -14.61 14.53 7.46
N PRO A 51 -15.87 15.00 7.32
CA PRO A 51 -17.02 14.47 8.04
C PRO A 51 -17.25 12.97 7.84
N ILE A 52 -17.06 12.46 6.62
CA ILE A 52 -17.21 11.02 6.33
C ILE A 52 -16.23 10.21 7.16
N PHE A 53 -14.98 10.67 7.31
CA PHE A 53 -14.02 10.03 8.21
C PHE A 53 -14.45 10.12 9.67
N GLY A 54 -15.00 11.25 10.12
CA GLY A 54 -15.59 11.39 11.45
C GLY A 54 -16.68 10.34 11.71
N LEU A 55 -17.63 10.18 10.78
CA LEU A 55 -18.66 9.14 10.86
C LEU A 55 -18.06 7.73 10.83
N PHE A 56 -17.06 7.49 9.98
CA PHE A 56 -16.35 6.22 9.91
C PHE A 56 -15.74 5.84 11.26
N PHE A 57 -15.12 6.78 11.97
CA PHE A 57 -14.58 6.54 13.31
C PHE A 57 -15.68 6.15 14.31
N ILE A 58 -16.83 6.82 14.28
CA ILE A 58 -17.99 6.47 15.13
C ILE A 58 -18.47 5.05 14.83
N PHE A 59 -18.58 4.70 13.55
CA PHE A 59 -18.99 3.36 13.11
C PHE A 59 -17.98 2.29 13.54
N ALA A 60 -16.69 2.52 13.32
CA ALA A 60 -15.61 1.64 13.75
C ALA A 60 -15.62 1.43 15.27
N TYR A 61 -15.87 2.48 16.06
CA TYR A 61 -15.99 2.37 17.51
C TYR A 61 -17.23 1.58 17.94
N ARG A 62 -18.38 1.80 17.29
CA ARG A 62 -19.59 0.99 17.54
C ARG A 62 -19.31 -0.48 17.28
N ARG A 63 -18.69 -0.80 16.13
CA ARG A 63 -18.36 -2.16 15.76
C ARG A 63 -17.33 -2.79 16.70
N TYR A 64 -16.32 -2.00 17.11
CA TYR A 64 -15.37 -2.41 18.14
C TYR A 64 -16.04 -2.73 19.48
N MET A 65 -16.99 -1.91 19.92
CA MET A 65 -17.76 -2.19 21.15
C MET A 65 -18.64 -3.43 21.04
N GLU A 66 -19.20 -3.69 19.86
CA GLU A 66 -19.96 -4.92 19.59
C GLU A 66 -19.04 -6.15 19.66
N TYR A 67 -17.84 -6.08 19.08
CA TYR A 67 -16.81 -7.11 19.23
C TYR A 67 -16.36 -7.31 20.68
N GLU A 68 -16.17 -6.23 21.45
CA GLU A 68 -15.82 -6.33 22.87
C GLU A 68 -16.96 -6.97 23.70
N ARG A 69 -18.22 -6.75 23.32
CA ARG A 69 -19.39 -7.41 23.94
C ARG A 69 -19.47 -8.90 23.58
N GLU A 70 -19.26 -9.25 22.31
CA GLU A 70 -19.21 -10.64 21.83
C GLU A 70 -18.06 -11.43 22.49
N ARG A 71 -16.88 -10.80 22.61
CA ARG A 71 -15.73 -11.36 23.35
C ARG A 71 -16.01 -11.54 24.84
N ALA A 72 -16.71 -10.59 25.47
CA ALA A 72 -17.08 -10.68 26.88
C ALA A 72 -18.15 -11.77 27.14
N ALA A 73 -19.00 -12.07 26.15
CA ALA A 73 -20.04 -13.09 26.23
C ALA A 73 -19.53 -14.53 26.04
N GLY A 74 -18.21 -14.74 25.88
CA GLY A 74 -17.61 -16.08 25.82
C GLY A 74 -17.73 -16.79 24.47
N ALA A 75 -18.22 -16.10 23.43
CA ALA A 75 -18.13 -16.60 22.07
C ALA A 75 -16.66 -16.53 21.62
N THR A 76 -15.94 -17.64 21.81
CA THR A 76 -14.64 -17.87 21.17
C THR A 76 -14.88 -18.11 19.69
N ALA A 77 -15.12 -17.05 18.94
CA ALA A 77 -14.95 -17.06 17.50
C ALA A 77 -14.47 -15.67 17.10
N PRO A 78 -13.22 -15.53 16.65
CA PRO A 78 -12.80 -14.26 16.10
C PRO A 78 -13.70 -13.99 14.90
N ALA A 79 -14.12 -12.75 14.72
CA ALA A 79 -14.29 -12.20 13.38
C ALA A 79 -12.90 -12.07 12.73
N ALA A 80 -12.18 -13.19 12.66
CA ALA A 80 -11.39 -13.44 11.48
C ALA A 80 -12.41 -13.38 10.34
N PRO A 81 -12.07 -12.81 9.18
CA PRO A 81 -12.70 -13.31 7.96
C PRO A 81 -12.61 -14.83 8.11
N GLU A 82 -13.76 -15.54 8.05
CA GLU A 82 -13.73 -16.95 7.70
C GLU A 82 -12.65 -17.06 6.63
N PRO A 83 -11.57 -17.85 6.82
CA PRO A 83 -10.64 -18.05 5.73
C PRO A 83 -11.53 -18.61 4.64
N SER A 84 -11.90 -17.76 3.69
CA SER A 84 -12.59 -18.16 2.49
C SER A 84 -11.82 -19.38 2.02
N SER A 85 -12.51 -20.46 1.69
CA SER A 85 -11.89 -21.68 1.18
C SER A 85 -11.02 -21.44 -0.08
N ASP A 86 -10.96 -20.19 -0.55
CA ASP A 86 -10.09 -19.63 -1.58
C ASP A 86 -8.75 -19.04 -1.04
N ALA A 87 -8.47 -19.16 0.27
CA ALA A 87 -7.16 -18.88 0.88
C ALA A 87 -6.28 -20.14 0.96
N ALA A 88 -6.55 -21.14 0.11
CA ALA A 88 -5.50 -22.08 -0.28
C ALA A 88 -4.44 -21.29 -1.05
N PRO A 89 -3.13 -21.54 -0.84
CA PRO A 89 -2.11 -21.05 -1.77
C PRO A 89 -2.56 -21.40 -3.18
N ARG A 90 -2.80 -20.39 -4.03
CA ARG A 90 -3.08 -20.62 -5.44
C ARG A 90 -1.79 -21.14 -6.04
N GLU A 91 -1.62 -22.46 -6.08
CA GLU A 91 -0.53 -23.10 -6.79
C GLU A 91 -0.58 -22.58 -8.23
N ILE A 92 0.47 -21.86 -8.62
CA ILE A 92 0.63 -21.39 -10.00
C ILE A 92 0.88 -22.66 -10.81
N PRO A 93 0.03 -23.02 -11.79
CA PRO A 93 0.28 -24.18 -12.62
C PRO A 93 1.64 -24.02 -13.30
N ASP A 94 2.49 -25.06 -13.22
CA ASP A 94 3.82 -25.06 -13.82
C ASP A 94 3.81 -24.78 -15.33
N ASP A 95 2.64 -24.94 -15.98
CA ASP A 95 2.37 -24.67 -17.39
C ASP A 95 2.30 -23.15 -17.75
N ILE A 96 2.18 -22.26 -16.75
CA ILE A 96 2.18 -20.80 -16.98
C ILE A 96 3.60 -20.24 -16.99
N LEU A 97 4.57 -20.96 -16.40
CA LEU A 97 5.96 -20.53 -16.43
C LEU A 97 6.59 -21.01 -17.75
N PRO A 98 7.12 -20.11 -18.59
CA PRO A 98 7.88 -20.54 -19.75
C PRO A 98 9.07 -21.36 -19.25
N THR A 99 9.19 -22.60 -19.74
CA THR A 99 10.34 -23.47 -19.50
C THR A 99 11.59 -22.70 -19.93
N ARG A 100 12.36 -22.23 -18.94
CA ARG A 100 13.68 -21.67 -19.23
C ARG A 100 14.55 -22.86 -19.58
N ASP A 101 14.99 -22.95 -20.83
CA ASP A 101 16.04 -23.88 -21.25
C ASP A 101 17.33 -23.48 -20.54
N THR A 102 17.51 -23.98 -19.31
CA THR A 102 18.61 -23.62 -18.41
C THR A 102 19.97 -23.93 -19.03
N HIS A 103 20.04 -24.91 -19.93
CA HIS A 103 21.26 -25.28 -20.65
C HIS A 103 21.65 -24.26 -21.74
N ALA A 104 20.70 -23.61 -22.40
CA ALA A 104 20.97 -22.57 -23.39
C ALA A 104 21.32 -21.24 -22.68
N ALA A 105 20.53 -20.87 -21.67
CA ALA A 105 20.74 -19.64 -20.91
C ALA A 105 22.05 -19.64 -20.10
N ALA A 106 22.50 -20.80 -19.62
CA ALA A 106 23.80 -20.91 -18.94
C ALA A 106 24.97 -20.68 -19.91
N ARG A 107 24.92 -21.25 -21.13
CA ARG A 107 25.99 -21.06 -22.12
C ARG A 107 26.18 -19.60 -22.51
N GLU A 108 25.08 -18.87 -22.72
CA GLU A 108 25.10 -17.44 -23.07
C GLU A 108 25.70 -16.57 -21.94
N TYR A 109 25.52 -16.95 -20.67
CA TYR A 109 26.08 -16.20 -19.53
C TYR A 109 27.59 -16.44 -19.33
N PHE A 110 28.11 -17.62 -19.71
CA PHE A 110 29.54 -17.93 -19.60
C PHE A 110 30.38 -17.37 -20.76
N GLU A 111 29.77 -17.10 -21.92
CA GLU A 111 30.45 -16.53 -23.10
C GLU A 111 30.37 -14.99 -23.08
N ASP A 112 31.13 -14.34 -22.18
CA ASP A 112 31.24 -12.87 -22.15
C ASP A 112 32.11 -12.34 -23.30
N ASP A 113 31.51 -12.20 -24.48
CA ASP A 113 32.17 -11.71 -25.70
C ASP A 113 32.46 -10.20 -25.68
N ARG A 114 32.02 -9.46 -24.65
CA ARG A 114 32.27 -8.01 -24.52
C ARG A 114 33.76 -7.67 -24.54
N ARG A 115 34.59 -8.52 -23.92
CA ARG A 115 36.05 -8.28 -23.87
C ARG A 115 36.71 -8.49 -25.23
N ARG A 116 36.17 -9.41 -26.06
CA ARG A 116 36.64 -9.62 -27.44
C ARG A 116 36.18 -8.49 -28.35
N GLN A 117 34.94 -8.06 -28.25
CA GLN A 117 34.41 -6.91 -29.00
C GLN A 117 35.18 -5.62 -28.69
N ALA A 118 35.47 -5.34 -27.41
CA ALA A 118 36.26 -4.17 -27.02
C ALA A 118 37.67 -4.16 -27.63
N ARG A 119 38.31 -5.32 -27.77
CA ARG A 119 39.61 -5.43 -28.45
C ARG A 119 39.48 -5.21 -29.96
N ARG A 120 38.42 -5.70 -30.59
CA ARG A 120 38.18 -5.51 -32.03
C ARG A 120 37.88 -4.05 -32.37
N SER A 121 37.07 -3.36 -31.57
CA SER A 121 36.77 -1.93 -31.79
C SER A 121 37.99 -1.05 -31.59
N ALA A 122 38.83 -1.33 -30.58
CA ALA A 122 40.10 -0.64 -30.39
C ALA A 122 41.08 -0.86 -31.55
N GLY A 123 41.12 -2.07 -32.13
CA GLY A 123 41.94 -2.37 -33.29
C GLY A 123 41.47 -1.65 -34.56
N HIS A 124 40.16 -1.55 -34.78
CA HIS A 124 39.59 -0.86 -35.94
C HIS A 124 39.88 0.65 -35.88
N SER A 125 39.69 1.28 -34.72
CA SER A 125 39.97 2.72 -34.53
C SER A 125 41.43 3.09 -34.73
N LYS A 126 42.38 2.18 -34.44
CA LYS A 126 43.80 2.43 -34.64
C LYS A 126 44.18 2.42 -36.12
N ASN A 127 43.60 1.52 -36.91
CA ASN A 127 43.88 1.42 -38.35
C ASN A 127 43.32 2.61 -39.13
N ASP A 128 42.14 3.11 -38.74
CA ASP A 128 41.51 4.27 -39.39
C ASP A 128 42.29 5.57 -39.13
N ASN A 129 42.92 5.71 -37.96
CA ASN A 129 43.75 6.87 -37.65
C ASN A 129 45.10 6.84 -38.37
N THR A 130 45.70 5.67 -38.59
CA THR A 130 46.96 5.56 -39.33
C THR A 130 46.78 5.77 -40.84
N ALA A 131 45.62 5.47 -41.41
CA ALA A 131 45.34 5.71 -42.83
C ALA A 131 44.97 7.17 -43.16
N ARG A 132 44.78 8.02 -42.14
CA ARG A 132 44.38 9.43 -42.30
C ARG A 132 45.55 10.41 -42.16
N THR A 133 46.74 9.93 -41.80
CA THR A 133 47.90 10.76 -41.47
C THR A 133 49.03 10.75 -42.52
N ASP A 134 48.79 10.17 -43.69
CA ASP A 134 49.66 10.27 -44.88
C ASP A 134 48.93 11.02 -46.01
#